data_AF-A0A2M7L6X7-F1
#
_entry.id   AF-A0A2M7L6X7-F1
#
_cell.length_a   1.000
_cell.length_b   1.000
_cell.length_c   1.000
_cell.angle_alpha   90.00
_cell.angle_beta   90.00
_cell.angle_gamma   90.00
#
_symmetry.space_group_name_H-M   'P 1'
#
loop_
_entity.id
_entity.type
_entity.pdbx_description
1 polymer ?
#
loop_
_entity_poly.entity_id
_entity_poly.type
_entity_poly.pdbx_seq_one_letter_code
_entity_poly.pdbx_strand_id
1 'polypeptide(L)'
;MHTHGLRQSRNILIQLTVALLLTIALGAYFSDLLNLIYLSNQQTSAGFVLNGLILALFMLALIRIIVLLIAYDREEQALSRFRANLDQQRQDLLEFVPPASMIAVRMEIMESMQLQRAEIHHQALAATLLAHESTRTALIRFIHNILILCGVLGTIISLSIALLGASTLLEQAVSSTGMGMVIHGMSTALSTTMTAVVCYLFVTYFFSALQNLQTRVLASVEQLTSTRLLPMYQVSEEAVTRHALDLVKEAHLLVQSLNEKVNAIDLQSISECIERSDTQSRLHHEEMLGQLRVLSSLLKDGFRLPKD
;
A
#
# COMPACT_ATOMS: atom_id res chain seq x y z
N MET A 1 -8.02 -3.32 -15.81
CA MET A 1 -9.33 -2.89 -15.28
C MET A 1 -9.75 -3.88 -14.19
N HIS A 2 -9.30 -3.67 -12.94
CA HIS A 2 -9.76 -4.41 -11.75
C HIS A 2 -9.74 -3.43 -10.57
N THR A 3 -10.78 -2.62 -10.47
CA THR A 3 -11.07 -1.71 -9.35
C THR A 3 -12.01 -2.41 -8.36
N HIS A 4 -11.70 -3.66 -8.00
CA HIS A 4 -12.45 -4.38 -6.96
C HIS A 4 -11.68 -4.29 -5.63
N GLY A 5 -12.21 -3.47 -4.71
CA GLY A 5 -12.09 -3.76 -3.27
C GLY A 5 -11.13 -2.95 -2.41
N LEU A 6 -10.86 -1.67 -2.71
CA LEU A 6 -10.01 -0.80 -1.84
C LEU A 6 -10.61 -0.46 -0.46
N ARG A 7 -11.72 -1.10 -0.06
CA ARG A 7 -12.40 -0.83 1.22
C ARG A 7 -12.78 -2.12 1.94
N GLN A 8 -11.92 -3.12 1.86
CA GLN A 8 -12.17 -4.38 2.54
C GLN A 8 -11.97 -4.24 4.06
N SER A 9 -11.14 -3.32 4.53
CA SER A 9 -11.09 -2.93 5.96
C SER A 9 -12.47 -2.49 6.48
N ARG A 10 -13.14 -1.57 5.78
CA ARG A 10 -14.49 -1.11 6.09
C ARG A 10 -15.51 -2.24 6.06
N ASN A 11 -15.43 -3.15 5.10
CA ASN A 11 -16.33 -4.31 5.04
C ASN A 11 -16.14 -5.23 6.26
N ILE A 12 -14.90 -5.48 6.67
CA ILE A 12 -14.61 -6.26 7.88
C ILE A 12 -15.12 -5.52 9.13
N LEU A 13 -14.98 -4.19 9.20
CA LEU A 13 -15.50 -3.39 10.30
C LEU A 13 -17.03 -3.47 10.41
N ILE A 14 -17.74 -3.41 9.27
CA ILE A 14 -19.20 -3.59 9.22
C ILE A 14 -19.56 -5.01 9.66
N GLN A 15 -18.87 -6.03 9.15
CA GLN A 15 -19.07 -7.42 9.58
C GLN A 15 -18.84 -7.61 11.08
N LEU A 16 -17.82 -6.97 11.65
CA LEU A 16 -17.55 -6.98 13.09
C LEU A 16 -18.68 -6.35 13.88
N THR A 17 -19.18 -5.20 13.42
CA THR A 17 -20.29 -4.49 14.08
C THR A 17 -21.58 -5.31 14.02
N VAL A 18 -21.88 -5.91 12.88
CA VAL A 18 -23.05 -6.79 12.70
C VAL A 18 -22.91 -8.05 13.55
N ALA A 19 -21.73 -8.69 13.57
CA ALA A 19 -21.48 -9.87 14.41
C ALA A 19 -21.57 -9.54 15.91
N LEU A 20 -21.09 -8.37 16.33
CA LEU A 20 -21.22 -7.90 17.71
C LEU A 20 -22.69 -7.66 18.09
N LEU A 21 -23.47 -7.01 17.22
CA LEU A 21 -24.90 -6.81 17.43
C LEU A 21 -25.66 -8.15 17.48
N LEU A 22 -25.31 -9.08 16.60
CA LEU A 22 -25.93 -10.40 16.55
C LEU A 22 -25.61 -11.21 17.81
N THR A 23 -24.36 -11.19 18.28
CA THR A 23 -23.98 -11.87 19.53
C THR A 23 -24.68 -11.28 20.75
N ILE A 24 -24.84 -9.95 20.82
CA ILE A 24 -25.61 -9.28 21.87
C ILE A 24 -27.10 -9.67 21.80
N ALA A 25 -27.69 -9.64 20.60
CA ALA A 25 -29.10 -10.00 20.40
C ALA A 25 -29.37 -11.47 20.77
N LEU A 26 -28.46 -12.38 20.39
CA LEU A 26 -28.54 -13.79 20.74
C LEU A 26 -28.41 -13.98 22.26
N GLY A 27 -27.49 -13.26 22.90
CA GLY A 27 -27.36 -13.26 24.36
C GLY A 27 -28.61 -12.76 25.08
N ALA A 28 -29.26 -11.72 24.56
CA ALA A 28 -30.53 -11.23 25.11
C ALA A 28 -31.68 -12.22 24.91
N TYR A 29 -31.74 -12.90 23.76
CA TYR A 29 -32.74 -13.93 23.49
C TYR A 29 -32.60 -15.16 24.39
N PHE A 30 -31.36 -15.60 24.65
CA PHE A 30 -31.07 -16.71 25.57
C PHE A 30 -30.83 -16.25 27.01
N SER A 31 -31.32 -15.06 27.39
CA SER A 31 -31.05 -14.47 28.70
C SER A 31 -31.51 -15.35 29.85
N ASP A 32 -32.69 -15.97 29.77
CA ASP A 32 -33.20 -16.88 30.81
C ASP A 32 -32.33 -18.12 30.98
N LEU A 33 -31.87 -18.71 29.87
CA LEU A 33 -31.00 -19.90 29.86
C LEU A 33 -29.59 -19.56 30.36
N LEU A 34 -29.06 -18.39 29.98
CA LEU A 34 -27.80 -17.87 30.48
C LEU A 34 -27.88 -17.54 31.96
N ASN A 35 -28.98 -16.95 32.43
CA ASN A 35 -29.19 -16.64 33.84
C ASN A 35 -29.28 -17.92 34.69
N LEU A 36 -29.93 -18.96 34.17
CA LEU A 36 -29.99 -20.27 34.80
C LEU A 36 -28.61 -20.96 34.92
N ILE A 37 -27.79 -20.87 33.88
CA ILE A 37 -26.48 -21.54 33.81
C ILE A 37 -25.36 -20.73 34.48
N TYR A 38 -25.37 -19.40 34.36
CA TYR A 38 -24.30 -18.52 34.87
C TYR A 38 -24.61 -17.87 36.21
N LEU A 39 -25.86 -17.49 36.49
CA LEU A 39 -26.18 -16.63 37.64
C LEU A 39 -26.81 -17.40 38.80
N SER A 40 -27.64 -18.42 38.55
CA SER A 40 -28.23 -19.22 39.64
C SER A 40 -27.33 -20.35 40.16
N ASN A 41 -26.37 -20.85 39.37
CA ASN A 41 -25.52 -22.00 39.72
C ASN A 41 -24.02 -21.67 39.95
N GLN A 42 -23.58 -20.41 39.81
CA GLN A 42 -22.19 -20.00 40.09
C GLN A 42 -22.06 -19.27 41.43
N GLN A 43 -22.40 -19.95 42.53
CA GLN A 43 -22.30 -19.34 43.86
C GLN A 43 -20.86 -19.22 44.39
N THR A 44 -19.86 -19.72 43.66
CA THR A 44 -18.44 -19.60 44.02
C THR A 44 -17.85 -18.31 43.43
N SER A 45 -17.30 -17.44 44.29
CA SER A 45 -16.67 -16.17 43.86
C SER A 45 -15.57 -16.36 42.79
N ALA A 46 -14.93 -17.53 42.75
CA ALA A 46 -13.92 -17.87 41.74
C ALA A 46 -14.47 -17.89 40.31
N GLY A 47 -15.72 -18.34 40.10
CA GLY A 47 -16.33 -18.42 38.77
C GLY A 47 -16.54 -17.06 38.13
N PHE A 48 -17.05 -16.10 38.90
CA PHE A 48 -17.22 -14.72 38.46
C PHE A 48 -15.88 -14.07 38.09
N VAL A 49 -14.83 -14.29 38.90
CA VAL A 49 -13.50 -13.75 38.63
C VAL A 49 -12.91 -14.32 37.34
N LEU A 50 -13.00 -15.64 37.14
CA LEU A 50 -12.46 -16.32 35.96
C LEU A 50 -13.20 -15.92 34.68
N ASN A 51 -14.53 -15.99 34.68
CA ASN A 51 -15.35 -15.56 33.53
C ASN A 51 -15.16 -14.06 33.25
N GLY A 52 -15.07 -13.22 34.29
CA GLY A 52 -14.77 -11.80 34.16
C GLY A 52 -13.41 -11.54 33.51
N LEU A 53 -12.38 -12.30 33.89
CA LEU A 53 -11.05 -12.22 33.27
C LEU A 53 -11.08 -12.59 31.79
N ILE A 54 -11.76 -13.70 31.43
CA ILE A 54 -11.93 -14.12 30.02
C ILE A 54 -12.61 -13.02 29.21
N LEU A 55 -13.68 -12.44 29.76
CA LEU A 55 -14.45 -11.38 29.09
C LEU A 55 -13.63 -10.08 28.98
N ALA A 56 -12.84 -9.73 29.99
CA ALA A 56 -11.95 -8.57 29.94
C ALA A 56 -10.86 -8.74 28.86
N LEU A 57 -10.24 -9.91 28.78
CA LEU A 57 -9.27 -10.25 27.73
C LEU A 57 -9.91 -10.20 26.35
N PHE A 58 -11.12 -10.75 26.21
CA PHE A 58 -11.89 -10.70 24.97
C PHE A 58 -12.17 -9.26 24.52
N MET A 59 -12.65 -8.40 25.43
CA MET A 59 -12.90 -6.99 25.11
C MET A 59 -11.62 -6.25 24.72
N LEU A 60 -10.51 -6.53 25.39
CA LEU A 60 -9.22 -5.94 25.07
C LEU A 60 -8.74 -6.35 23.66
N ALA A 61 -8.91 -7.63 23.29
CA ALA A 61 -8.62 -8.10 21.94
C ALA A 61 -9.51 -7.43 20.89
N LEU A 62 -10.82 -7.30 21.18
CA LEU A 62 -11.78 -6.68 20.27
C LEU A 62 -11.48 -5.20 20.03
N ILE A 63 -11.21 -4.44 21.08
CA ILE A 63 -10.78 -3.03 20.98
C ILE A 63 -9.51 -2.94 20.13
N ARG A 64 -8.51 -3.80 20.39
CA ARG A 64 -7.26 -3.78 19.62
C ARG A 64 -7.50 -4.09 18.14
N ILE A 65 -8.36 -5.05 17.81
CA ILE A 65 -8.74 -5.37 16.43
C ILE A 65 -9.39 -4.16 15.76
N ILE A 66 -10.34 -3.50 16.43
CA ILE A 66 -11.02 -2.31 15.89
C ILE A 66 -10.02 -1.18 15.60
N VAL A 67 -9.12 -0.89 16.55
CA VAL A 67 -8.10 0.15 16.39
C VAL A 67 -7.19 -0.15 15.19
N LEU A 68 -6.78 -1.41 15.00
CA LEU A 68 -5.96 -1.81 13.86
C LEU A 68 -6.75 -1.75 12.55
N LEU A 69 -8.02 -2.18 12.52
CA LEU A 69 -8.87 -2.08 11.32
C LEU A 69 -9.03 -0.62 10.87
N ILE A 70 -9.24 0.32 11.80
CA ILE A 70 -9.33 1.75 11.50
C ILE A 70 -7.99 2.28 10.96
N ALA A 71 -6.87 1.84 11.54
CA ALA A 71 -5.55 2.22 11.04
C ALA A 71 -5.33 1.71 9.60
N TYR A 72 -5.68 0.46 9.30
CA TYR A 72 -5.57 -0.08 7.95
C TYR A 72 -6.56 0.55 6.96
N ASP A 73 -7.75 0.98 7.38
CA ASP A 73 -8.66 1.76 6.53
C ASP A 73 -8.01 3.08 6.11
N ARG A 74 -7.30 3.76 7.03
CA ARG A 74 -6.52 4.96 6.69
C ARG A 74 -5.39 4.65 5.71
N GLU A 75 -4.70 3.53 5.85
CA GLU A 75 -3.67 3.09 4.90
C GLU A 75 -4.24 2.76 3.52
N GLU A 76 -5.37 2.05 3.43
CA GLU A 76 -6.05 1.79 2.16
C GLU A 76 -6.48 3.09 1.47
N GLN A 77 -6.97 4.07 2.24
CA GLN A 77 -7.30 5.40 1.72
C GLN A 77 -6.06 6.15 1.23
N ALA A 78 -4.97 6.17 2.01
CA ALA A 78 -3.71 6.81 1.63
C ALA A 78 -3.17 6.23 0.32
N LEU A 79 -3.13 4.89 0.22
CA LEU A 79 -2.67 4.19 -0.97
C LEU A 79 -3.57 4.46 -2.18
N SER A 80 -4.90 4.51 -1.98
CA SER A 80 -5.84 4.82 -3.07
C SER A 80 -5.66 6.24 -3.62
N ARG A 81 -5.41 7.23 -2.74
CA ARG A 81 -5.16 8.63 -3.13
C ARG A 81 -3.83 8.76 -3.84
N PHE A 82 -2.78 8.15 -3.28
CA PHE A 82 -1.46 8.15 -3.90
C PHE A 82 -1.48 7.54 -5.30
N ARG A 83 -2.19 6.42 -5.48
CA ARG A 83 -2.40 5.82 -6.81
C ARG A 83 -3.17 6.74 -7.75
N ALA A 84 -4.21 7.43 -7.27
CA ALA A 84 -4.94 8.39 -8.08
C ALA A 84 -4.05 9.57 -8.50
N ASN A 85 -3.19 10.08 -7.61
CA ASN A 85 -2.22 11.14 -7.92
C ASN A 85 -1.21 10.69 -8.99
N LEU A 86 -0.72 9.44 -8.90
CA LEU A 86 0.13 8.82 -9.91
C LEU A 86 -0.56 8.70 -11.27
N ASP A 87 -1.79 8.19 -11.30
CA ASP A 87 -2.55 8.00 -12.54
C ASP A 87 -2.94 9.34 -13.19
N GLN A 88 -3.11 10.41 -12.39
CA GLN A 88 -3.35 11.78 -12.85
C GLN A 88 -2.06 12.57 -13.17
N GLN A 89 -0.88 11.97 -13.02
CA GLN A 89 0.42 12.63 -13.24
C GLN A 89 0.56 13.97 -12.51
N ARG A 90 0.08 14.05 -11.26
CA ARG A 90 0.26 15.26 -10.44
C ARG A 90 1.73 15.52 -10.16
N GLN A 91 2.12 16.79 -10.08
CA GLN A 91 3.48 17.20 -9.69
C GLN A 91 3.81 16.75 -8.26
N ASP A 92 2.87 16.89 -7.33
CA ASP A 92 3.01 16.39 -5.98
C ASP A 92 2.26 15.07 -5.82
N LEU A 93 3.00 13.97 -5.68
CA LEU A 93 2.43 12.63 -5.51
C LEU A 93 1.86 12.42 -4.10
N LEU A 94 2.33 13.16 -3.10
CA LEU A 94 1.92 13.06 -1.70
C LEU A 94 0.78 14.02 -1.34
N GLU A 95 0.24 14.75 -2.32
CA GLU A 95 -0.89 15.65 -2.11
C GLU A 95 -2.09 14.88 -1.52
N PHE A 96 -2.59 15.33 -0.36
CA PHE A 96 -3.66 14.68 0.42
C PHE A 96 -3.36 13.26 0.94
N VAL A 97 -2.10 12.82 0.92
CA VAL A 97 -1.63 11.57 1.51
C VAL A 97 -1.08 11.86 2.91
N PRO A 98 -1.54 11.18 3.96
CA PRO A 98 -0.99 11.38 5.31
C PRO A 98 0.52 11.05 5.36
N PRO A 99 1.34 11.89 6.02
CA PRO A 99 2.80 11.70 6.05
C PRO A 99 3.21 10.43 6.81
N ALA A 100 2.42 10.00 7.79
CA ALA A 100 2.67 8.78 8.56
C ALA A 100 2.21 7.49 7.84
N SER A 101 1.67 7.58 6.62
CA SER A 101 1.22 6.41 5.86
C SER A 101 2.40 5.57 5.37
N MET A 102 2.18 4.27 5.21
CA MET A 102 3.21 3.34 4.73
C MET A 102 3.81 3.77 3.39
N ILE A 103 2.97 4.31 2.49
CA ILE A 103 3.39 4.75 1.17
C ILE A 103 4.15 6.08 1.20
N ALA A 104 3.77 7.02 2.08
CA ALA A 104 4.49 8.27 2.25
C ALA A 104 5.89 8.05 2.83
N VAL A 105 5.99 7.23 3.89
CA VAL A 105 7.29 6.83 4.47
C VAL A 105 8.13 6.08 3.44
N ARG A 106 7.53 5.22 2.61
CA ARG A 106 8.25 4.53 1.53
C ARG A 106 8.84 5.53 0.52
N MET A 107 8.07 6.52 0.11
CA MET A 107 8.52 7.57 -0.81
C MET A 107 9.67 8.38 -0.22
N GLU A 108 9.54 8.82 1.03
CA GLU A 108 10.57 9.59 1.73
C GLU A 108 11.89 8.81 1.82
N ILE A 109 11.82 7.51 2.17
CA ILE A 109 13.01 6.65 2.22
C ILE A 109 13.64 6.54 0.82
N MET A 110 12.84 6.29 -0.22
CA MET A 110 13.36 6.15 -1.59
C MET A 110 13.98 7.44 -2.12
N GLU A 111 13.36 8.59 -1.85
CA GLU A 111 13.89 9.91 -2.21
C GLU A 111 15.20 10.20 -1.46
N SER A 112 15.26 9.93 -0.16
CA SER A 112 16.48 10.11 0.63
C SER A 112 17.64 9.24 0.13
N MET A 113 17.37 8.00 -0.29
CA MET A 113 18.35 7.09 -0.88
C MET A 113 18.84 7.60 -2.23
N GLN A 114 17.94 8.12 -3.07
CA GLN A 114 18.29 8.70 -4.37
C GLN A 114 19.18 9.93 -4.20
N LEU A 115 18.86 10.83 -3.26
CA LEU A 115 19.68 12.01 -2.94
C LEU A 115 21.09 11.63 -2.49
N GLN A 116 21.23 10.53 -1.76
CA GLN A 116 22.52 10.00 -1.30
C GLN A 116 23.22 9.12 -2.33
N ARG A 117 22.63 8.91 -3.52
CA ARG A 117 23.11 7.98 -4.57
C ARG A 117 23.32 6.55 -4.06
N ALA A 118 22.52 6.13 -3.09
CA ALA A 118 22.53 4.78 -2.57
C ALA A 118 21.64 3.86 -3.40
N GLU A 119 22.01 2.59 -3.54
CA GLU A 119 21.17 1.60 -4.19
C GLU A 119 19.91 1.31 -3.36
N ILE A 120 18.74 1.45 -3.98
CA ILE A 120 17.46 1.09 -3.36
C ILE A 120 17.28 -0.44 -3.37
N HIS A 121 17.58 -1.08 -2.23
CA HIS A 121 17.31 -2.50 -2.04
C HIS A 121 15.83 -2.74 -1.71
N HIS A 122 15.00 -2.99 -2.74
CA HIS A 122 13.57 -3.23 -2.60
C HIS A 122 13.23 -4.34 -1.57
N GLN A 123 14.01 -5.43 -1.57
CA GLN A 123 13.82 -6.55 -0.63
C GLN A 123 14.04 -6.13 0.83
N ALA A 124 15.04 -5.28 1.09
CA ALA A 124 15.29 -4.77 2.43
C ALA A 124 14.14 -3.87 2.90
N LEU A 125 13.65 -2.98 2.04
CA LEU A 125 12.51 -2.12 2.36
C LEU A 125 11.24 -2.92 2.67
N ALA A 126 10.94 -3.94 1.86
CA ALA A 126 9.81 -4.84 2.07
C ALA A 126 9.95 -5.64 3.38
N ALA A 127 11.13 -6.18 3.66
CA ALA A 127 11.40 -6.95 4.88
C ALA A 127 11.28 -6.08 6.13
N THR A 128 11.82 -4.86 6.12
CA THR A 128 11.71 -3.93 7.24
C THR A 128 10.25 -3.53 7.49
N LEU A 129 9.49 -3.25 6.43
CA LEU A 129 8.06 -2.92 6.56
C LEU A 129 7.26 -4.10 7.14
N LEU A 130 7.50 -5.32 6.64
CA LEU A 130 6.87 -6.53 7.16
C LEU A 130 7.23 -6.79 8.62
N ALA A 131 8.50 -6.65 8.99
CA ALA A 131 8.96 -6.82 10.36
C ALA A 131 8.25 -5.85 11.31
N HIS A 132 8.21 -4.56 10.95
CA HIS A 132 7.50 -3.55 11.73
C HIS A 132 6.02 -3.90 11.90
N GLU A 133 5.35 -4.29 10.82
CA GLU A 133 3.92 -4.59 10.84
C GLU A 133 3.57 -5.88 11.61
N SER A 134 4.45 -6.89 11.58
CA SER A 134 4.26 -8.16 12.29
C SER A 134 4.15 -8.01 13.82
N THR A 135 4.75 -6.95 14.37
CA THR A 135 4.75 -6.67 15.81
C THR A 135 3.42 -6.06 16.27
N ARG A 136 2.70 -5.35 15.40
CA ARG A 136 1.46 -4.63 15.76
C ARG A 136 0.33 -5.55 16.23
N THR A 137 0.38 -6.82 15.80
CA THR A 137 -0.59 -7.88 16.12
C THR A 137 -0.17 -8.80 17.26
N ALA A 138 0.99 -8.57 17.91
CA ALA A 138 1.52 -9.44 18.95
C ALA A 138 0.59 -9.62 20.15
N LEU A 139 -0.05 -8.52 20.60
CA LEU A 139 -0.99 -8.55 21.71
C LEU A 139 -2.21 -9.43 21.39
N ILE A 140 -2.75 -9.36 20.16
CA ILE A 140 -3.91 -10.17 19.78
C ILE A 140 -3.52 -11.66 19.78
N ARG A 141 -2.32 -12.01 19.27
CA ARG A 141 -1.79 -13.38 19.33
C ARG A 141 -1.69 -13.89 20.77
N PHE A 142 -1.17 -13.06 21.67
CA PHE A 142 -1.05 -13.40 23.08
C PHE A 142 -2.41 -13.68 23.72
N ILE A 143 -3.40 -12.81 23.52
CA ILE A 143 -4.75 -13.01 24.07
C ILE A 143 -5.41 -14.25 23.47
N HIS A 144 -5.33 -14.42 22.15
CA HIS A 144 -5.88 -15.59 21.47
C HIS A 144 -5.37 -16.90 22.06
N ASN A 145 -4.06 -17.00 22.34
CA ASN A 145 -3.47 -18.19 22.95
C ASN A 145 -3.88 -18.35 24.43
N ILE A 146 -3.95 -17.25 25.20
CA ILE A 146 -4.28 -17.30 26.62
C ILE A 146 -5.76 -17.57 26.87
N LEU A 147 -6.66 -17.20 25.97
CA LEU A 147 -8.09 -17.32 26.21
C LEU A 147 -8.54 -18.76 26.49
N ILE A 148 -8.03 -19.72 25.70
CA ILE A 148 -8.26 -21.15 25.91
C ILE A 148 -7.56 -21.63 27.17
N LEU A 149 -6.33 -21.16 27.42
CA LEU A 149 -5.58 -21.53 28.62
C LEU A 149 -6.27 -21.05 29.91
N CYS A 150 -6.91 -19.87 29.89
CA CYS A 150 -7.76 -19.38 30.97
C CYS A 150 -9.01 -20.25 31.15
N GLY A 151 -9.62 -20.73 30.06
CA GLY A 151 -10.72 -21.69 30.13
C GLY A 151 -10.32 -23.00 30.80
N VAL A 152 -9.17 -23.57 30.42
CA VAL A 152 -8.60 -24.78 31.03
C VAL A 152 -8.17 -24.52 32.49
N LEU A 153 -7.58 -23.37 32.79
CA LEU A 153 -7.29 -22.98 34.18
C LEU A 153 -8.58 -22.93 35.02
N GLY A 154 -9.66 -22.41 34.42
CA GLY A 154 -10.97 -22.36 35.04
C GLY A 154 -11.51 -23.74 35.41
N THR A 155 -11.34 -24.75 34.54
CA THR A 155 -11.75 -26.13 34.89
C THR A 155 -10.92 -26.71 36.01
N ILE A 156 -9.60 -26.49 36.01
CA ILE A 156 -8.70 -27.01 37.04
C ILE A 156 -9.11 -26.46 38.42
N ILE A 157 -9.24 -25.14 38.54
CA ILE A 157 -9.64 -24.48 39.80
C ILE A 157 -11.02 -24.97 40.24
N SER A 158 -11.96 -25.05 39.31
CA SER A 158 -13.33 -25.46 39.60
C SER A 158 -13.43 -26.92 40.03
N LEU A 159 -12.65 -27.82 39.42
CA LEU A 159 -12.57 -29.23 39.81
C LEU A 159 -11.91 -29.39 41.18
N SER A 160 -10.87 -28.59 41.49
CA SER A 160 -10.28 -28.58 42.83
C SER A 160 -11.29 -28.16 43.90
N ILE A 161 -12.13 -27.15 43.64
CA ILE A 161 -13.22 -26.76 44.55
C ILE A 161 -14.25 -27.88 44.71
N ALA A 162 -14.60 -28.56 43.61
CA ALA A 162 -15.53 -29.69 43.66
C ALA A 162 -14.97 -30.84 44.51
N LEU A 163 -13.67 -31.17 44.38
CA LEU A 163 -13.03 -32.20 45.19
C LEU A 163 -12.98 -31.84 46.67
N LEU A 164 -12.73 -30.57 47.01
CA LEU A 164 -12.85 -30.08 48.38
C LEU A 164 -14.27 -30.26 48.92
N GLY A 165 -15.30 -29.94 48.12
CA GLY A 165 -16.70 -30.21 48.45
C GLY A 165 -16.99 -31.68 48.71
N ALA A 166 -16.47 -32.58 47.87
CA ALA A 166 -16.63 -34.03 48.06
C ALA A 166 -15.96 -34.54 49.34
N SER A 167 -14.79 -33.99 49.70
CA SER A 167 -14.11 -34.31 50.97
C SER A 167 -14.97 -33.94 52.18
N THR A 168 -15.64 -32.77 52.15
CA THR A 168 -16.52 -32.34 53.25
C THR A 168 -17.77 -33.21 53.39
N LEU A 169 -18.26 -33.80 52.29
CA LEU A 169 -19.36 -34.77 52.32
C LEU A 169 -18.96 -36.11 52.95
N LEU A 170 -17.72 -36.54 52.74
CA LEU A 170 -17.17 -37.78 53.32
C LEU A 170 -16.94 -37.64 54.84
N GLU A 171 -16.54 -36.46 55.31
CA GLU A 171 -16.30 -36.20 56.74
C GLU A 171 -17.59 -35.95 57.54
N GLN A 172 -18.63 -35.37 56.92
CA GLN A 172 -19.90 -35.07 57.57
C GLN A 172 -21.07 -35.68 56.80
N ALA A 173 -21.61 -36.80 57.29
CA ALA A 173 -22.65 -37.61 56.64
C ALA A 173 -23.97 -36.89 56.31
N VAL A 174 -24.15 -35.62 56.69
CA VAL A 174 -25.34 -34.80 56.40
C VAL A 174 -24.94 -33.32 56.20
N SER A 175 -24.07 -32.99 55.24
CA SER A 175 -23.81 -31.58 54.88
C SER A 175 -24.35 -31.25 53.47
N SER A 176 -25.55 -30.67 53.40
CA SER A 176 -26.11 -30.14 52.13
C SER A 176 -25.18 -29.12 51.46
N THR A 177 -24.33 -28.45 52.25
CA THR A 177 -23.29 -27.51 51.82
C THR A 177 -22.20 -28.17 50.95
N GLY A 178 -21.74 -29.37 51.31
CA GLY A 178 -20.70 -30.06 50.55
C GLY A 178 -21.15 -30.45 49.14
N MET A 179 -22.43 -30.85 49.01
CA MET A 179 -23.04 -31.19 47.71
C MET A 179 -23.24 -29.93 46.85
N GLY A 180 -23.60 -28.79 47.45
CA GLY A 180 -23.65 -27.50 46.76
C GLY A 180 -22.28 -27.08 46.19
N MET A 181 -21.19 -27.27 46.93
CA MET A 181 -19.84 -26.95 46.44
C MET A 181 -19.40 -27.82 45.25
N VAL A 182 -19.77 -29.10 45.25
CA VAL A 182 -19.49 -30.01 44.13
C VAL A 182 -20.24 -29.57 42.87
N ILE A 183 -21.55 -29.33 42.98
CA ILE A 183 -22.40 -28.94 41.85
C ILE A 183 -21.94 -27.59 41.27
N HIS A 184 -21.70 -26.60 42.12
CA HIS A 184 -21.27 -25.28 41.68
C HIS A 184 -19.86 -25.30 41.09
N GLY A 185 -18.95 -26.12 41.63
CA GLY A 185 -17.63 -26.36 41.04
C GLY A 185 -17.75 -26.93 39.62
N MET A 186 -18.52 -28.00 39.43
CA MET A 186 -18.72 -28.58 38.09
C MET A 186 -19.38 -27.60 37.10
N SER A 187 -20.39 -26.84 37.54
CA SER A 187 -21.06 -25.84 36.71
C SER A 187 -20.10 -24.70 36.31
N THR A 188 -19.27 -24.24 37.24
CA THR A 188 -18.26 -23.20 36.96
C THR A 188 -17.20 -23.68 35.96
N ALA A 189 -16.77 -24.94 36.04
CA ALA A 189 -15.84 -25.54 35.09
C ALA A 189 -16.42 -25.53 33.65
N LEU A 190 -17.68 -25.95 33.51
CA LEU A 190 -18.34 -26.01 32.20
C LEU A 190 -18.57 -24.61 31.63
N SER A 191 -19.03 -23.68 32.46
CA SER A 191 -19.26 -22.30 32.01
C SER A 191 -17.96 -21.60 31.58
N THR A 192 -16.88 -21.72 32.36
CA THR A 192 -15.60 -21.07 32.02
C THR A 192 -15.00 -21.56 30.72
N THR A 193 -15.12 -22.86 30.43
CA THR A 193 -14.71 -23.43 29.14
C THR A 193 -15.60 -22.98 27.99
N MET A 194 -16.91 -22.96 28.19
CA MET A 194 -17.86 -22.48 27.19
C MET A 194 -17.59 -21.01 26.82
N THR A 195 -17.42 -20.13 27.82
CA THR A 195 -17.06 -18.71 27.58
C THR A 195 -15.77 -18.60 26.78
N ALA A 196 -14.72 -19.30 27.21
CA ALA A 196 -13.40 -19.24 26.60
C ALA A 196 -13.44 -19.66 25.12
N VAL A 197 -14.14 -20.76 24.80
CA VAL A 197 -14.26 -21.28 23.43
C VAL A 197 -15.03 -20.32 22.54
N VAL A 198 -16.17 -19.80 23.00
CA VAL A 198 -16.98 -18.86 22.21
C VAL A 198 -16.21 -17.57 21.92
N CYS A 199 -15.60 -16.98 22.94
CA CYS A 199 -14.78 -15.78 22.78
C CYS A 199 -13.57 -16.05 21.88
N TYR A 200 -12.97 -17.24 21.97
CA TYR A 200 -11.83 -17.63 21.14
C TYR A 200 -12.21 -17.72 19.68
N LEU A 201 -13.31 -18.41 19.34
CA LEU A 201 -13.78 -18.54 17.96
C LEU A 201 -14.06 -17.17 17.33
N PHE A 202 -14.70 -16.26 18.10
CA PHE A 202 -14.97 -14.91 17.66
C PHE A 202 -13.66 -14.13 17.37
N VAL A 203 -12.71 -14.11 18.31
CA VAL A 203 -11.42 -13.44 18.13
C VAL A 203 -10.64 -14.04 16.97
N THR A 204 -10.65 -15.37 16.82
CA THR A 204 -9.95 -16.10 15.75
C THR A 204 -10.40 -15.63 14.37
N TYR A 205 -11.72 -15.54 14.16
CA TYR A 205 -12.30 -15.13 12.88
C TYR A 205 -11.82 -13.73 12.48
N PHE A 206 -12.00 -12.74 13.37
CA PHE A 206 -11.63 -11.36 13.07
C PHE A 206 -10.11 -11.15 13.04
N PHE A 207 -9.36 -11.91 13.82
CA PHE A 207 -7.91 -11.88 13.78
C PHE A 207 -7.37 -12.40 12.43
N SER A 208 -7.93 -13.49 11.91
CA SER A 208 -7.60 -13.99 10.56
C SER A 208 -7.97 -12.97 9.47
N ALA A 209 -9.16 -12.35 9.57
CA ALA A 209 -9.57 -11.30 8.65
C ALA A 209 -8.61 -10.09 8.67
N LEU A 210 -8.14 -9.70 9.86
CA LEU A 210 -7.16 -8.64 10.05
C LEU A 210 -5.81 -8.99 9.42
N GLN A 211 -5.32 -10.22 9.59
CA GLN A 211 -4.07 -10.69 8.97
C GLN A 211 -4.17 -10.67 7.44
N ASN A 212 -5.30 -11.09 6.87
CA ASN A 212 -5.53 -11.04 5.43
C ASN A 212 -5.53 -9.60 4.90
N LEU A 213 -6.11 -8.65 5.65
CA LEU A 213 -6.06 -7.22 5.35
C LEU A 213 -4.63 -6.69 5.40
N GLN A 214 -3.88 -6.99 6.46
CA GLN A 214 -2.48 -6.60 6.62
C GLN A 214 -1.64 -7.05 5.41
N THR A 215 -1.70 -8.34 5.06
CA THR A 215 -0.95 -8.91 3.94
C THR A 215 -1.31 -8.23 2.62
N ARG A 216 -2.59 -7.95 2.38
CA ARG A 216 -3.02 -7.29 1.14
C ARG A 216 -2.54 -5.84 1.06
N VAL A 217 -2.61 -5.06 2.14
CA VAL A 217 -2.12 -3.68 2.16
C VAL A 217 -0.62 -3.66 1.88
N LEU A 218 0.16 -4.50 2.55
CA LEU A 218 1.59 -4.64 2.30
C LEU A 218 1.88 -5.03 0.85
N ALA A 219 1.20 -6.06 0.34
CA ALA A 219 1.36 -6.50 -1.05
C ALA A 219 1.02 -5.39 -2.04
N SER A 220 0.01 -4.55 -1.75
CA SER A 220 -0.36 -3.43 -2.60
C SER A 220 0.69 -2.31 -2.60
N VAL A 221 1.29 -2.03 -1.43
CA VAL A 221 2.43 -1.10 -1.32
C VAL A 221 3.64 -1.63 -2.09
N GLU A 222 3.98 -2.91 -1.94
CA GLU A 222 5.12 -3.50 -2.67
C GLU A 222 4.86 -3.59 -4.17
N GLN A 223 3.66 -3.98 -4.60
CA GLN A 223 3.29 -3.99 -6.01
C GLN A 223 3.42 -2.59 -6.61
N LEU A 224 2.92 -1.56 -5.93
CA LEU A 224 3.04 -0.18 -6.41
C LEU A 224 4.50 0.30 -6.43
N THR A 225 5.26 -0.07 -5.41
CA THR A 225 6.69 0.24 -5.33
C THR A 225 7.44 -0.38 -6.49
N SER A 226 7.28 -1.67 -6.74
CA SER A 226 7.97 -2.40 -7.81
C SER A 226 7.57 -1.93 -9.21
N THR A 227 6.27 -1.68 -9.43
CA THR A 227 5.74 -1.37 -10.77
C THR A 227 5.83 0.10 -11.17
N ARG A 228 5.72 1.02 -10.20
CA ARG A 228 5.65 2.46 -10.48
C ARG A 228 6.79 3.25 -9.85
N LEU A 229 7.16 2.98 -8.59
CA LEU A 229 8.15 3.80 -7.88
C LEU A 229 9.58 3.43 -8.26
N LEU A 230 9.93 2.14 -8.24
CA LEU A 230 11.30 1.70 -8.50
C LEU A 230 11.84 2.20 -9.86
N PRO A 231 11.07 2.17 -10.97
CA PRO A 231 11.52 2.75 -12.24
C PRO A 231 11.72 4.27 -12.21
N MET A 232 11.03 5.00 -11.32
CA MET A 232 11.18 6.46 -11.20
C MET A 232 12.45 6.84 -10.42
N TYR A 233 12.85 6.02 -9.44
CA TYR A 233 13.95 6.34 -8.51
C TYR A 233 15.27 5.63 -8.86
N GLN A 234 15.21 4.44 -9.46
CA GLN A 234 16.39 3.73 -9.96
C GLN A 234 16.45 3.84 -11.48
N VAL A 235 17.26 4.79 -11.98
CA VAL A 235 17.86 4.64 -13.30
C VAL A 235 18.92 3.55 -13.13
N SER A 236 18.56 2.29 -13.37
CA SER A 236 19.50 1.16 -13.35
C SER A 236 20.77 1.52 -14.15
N GLU A 237 21.95 1.13 -13.69
CA GLU A 237 23.18 1.26 -14.48
C GLU A 237 23.02 0.64 -15.88
N GLU A 238 22.16 -0.37 -16.04
CA GLU A 238 21.77 -0.95 -17.34
C GLU A 238 20.95 0.01 -18.21
N ALA A 239 20.12 0.87 -17.61
CA ALA A 239 19.41 1.92 -18.32
C ALA A 239 20.39 3.01 -18.76
N VAL A 240 21.36 3.39 -17.92
CA VAL A 240 22.42 4.35 -18.29
C VAL A 240 23.32 3.79 -19.39
N THR A 241 23.75 2.52 -19.29
CA THR A 241 24.55 1.87 -20.34
C THR A 241 23.75 1.63 -21.61
N ARG A 242 22.47 1.30 -21.53
CA ARG A 242 21.60 1.16 -22.71
C ARG A 242 21.34 2.50 -23.39
N HIS A 243 21.09 3.57 -22.61
CA HIS A 243 21.00 4.93 -23.16
C HIS A 243 22.33 5.43 -23.72
N ALA A 244 23.46 5.08 -23.11
CA ALA A 244 24.78 5.38 -23.66
C ALA A 244 25.04 4.61 -24.97
N LEU A 245 24.63 3.34 -25.05
CA LEU A 245 24.69 2.55 -26.29
C LEU A 245 23.79 3.13 -27.38
N ASP A 246 22.58 3.56 -27.04
CA ASP A 246 21.65 4.19 -27.98
C ASP A 246 22.19 5.55 -28.45
N LEU A 247 22.74 6.37 -27.56
CA LEU A 247 23.43 7.62 -27.91
C LEU A 247 24.64 7.40 -28.83
N VAL A 248 25.44 6.36 -28.58
CA VAL A 248 26.57 5.99 -29.46
C VAL A 248 26.06 5.53 -30.83
N LYS A 249 24.93 4.82 -30.88
CA LYS A 249 24.28 4.38 -32.11
C LYS A 249 23.73 5.55 -32.91
N GLU A 250 23.06 6.48 -32.24
CA GLU A 250 22.54 7.72 -32.85
C GLU A 250 23.69 8.61 -33.34
N ALA A 251 24.77 8.75 -32.57
CA ALA A 251 25.97 9.45 -33.02
C ALA A 251 26.60 8.78 -34.24
N HIS A 252 26.66 7.45 -34.29
CA HIS A 252 27.16 6.72 -35.45
C HIS A 252 26.29 6.93 -36.69
N LEU A 253 24.96 6.88 -36.55
CA LEU A 253 24.01 7.16 -37.64
C LEU A 253 24.11 8.61 -38.13
N LEU A 254 24.28 9.57 -37.21
CA LEU A 254 24.51 10.97 -37.56
C LEU A 254 25.80 11.14 -38.34
N VAL A 255 26.91 10.53 -37.90
CA VAL A 255 28.20 10.56 -38.61
C VAL A 255 28.09 9.91 -39.99
N GLN A 256 27.39 8.79 -40.11
CA GLN A 256 27.15 8.14 -41.40
C GLN A 256 26.34 9.04 -42.33
N SER A 257 25.26 9.64 -41.83
CA SER A 257 24.43 10.56 -42.61
C SER A 257 25.20 11.82 -43.03
N LEU A 258 26.11 12.31 -42.18
CA LEU A 258 27.00 13.43 -42.49
C LEU A 258 28.00 13.03 -43.57
N ASN A 259 28.64 11.87 -43.44
CA ASN A 259 29.59 11.37 -44.43
C ASN A 259 28.92 11.11 -45.78
N GLU A 260 27.70 10.57 -45.78
CA GLU A 260 26.92 10.34 -47.00
C GLU A 260 26.53 11.66 -47.66
N LYS A 261 26.09 12.65 -46.87
CA LYS A 261 25.81 14.01 -47.37
C LYS A 261 27.05 14.76 -47.83
N VAL A 262 28.20 14.59 -47.16
CA VAL A 262 29.48 15.21 -47.55
C VAL A 262 30.05 14.56 -48.81
N ASN A 263 29.92 13.24 -48.97
CA ASN A 263 30.33 12.57 -50.21
C ASN A 263 29.34 12.80 -51.37
N ALA A 264 28.06 13.08 -51.06
CA ALA A 264 27.09 13.54 -52.05
C ALA A 264 27.25 15.02 -52.42
N ILE A 265 28.07 15.79 -51.69
CA ILE A 265 28.53 17.10 -52.16
C ILE A 265 29.60 16.83 -53.23
N ASP A 266 29.12 16.70 -54.46
CA ASP A 266 29.97 16.64 -55.63
C ASP A 266 30.60 18.02 -55.86
N LEU A 267 31.90 18.13 -55.58
CA LEU A 267 32.70 19.34 -55.80
C LEU A 267 32.59 19.85 -57.25
N GLN A 268 32.32 18.98 -58.22
CA GLN A 268 32.08 19.38 -59.62
C GLN A 268 30.77 20.15 -59.79
N SER A 269 29.70 19.75 -59.11
CA SER A 269 28.41 20.45 -59.14
C SER A 269 28.49 21.86 -58.53
N ILE A 270 29.33 22.04 -57.51
CA ILE A 270 29.59 23.35 -56.90
C ILE A 270 30.39 24.24 -57.86
N SER A 271 31.43 23.73 -58.51
CA SER A 271 32.17 24.51 -59.52
C SER A 271 31.29 24.89 -60.71
N GLU A 272 30.43 23.99 -61.18
CA GLU A 272 29.48 24.28 -62.27
C GLU A 272 28.45 25.35 -61.86
N CYS A 273 27.98 25.33 -60.61
CA CYS A 273 27.03 26.32 -60.10
C CYS A 273 27.69 27.71 -60.00
N ILE A 274 28.95 27.77 -59.55
CA ILE A 274 29.71 29.02 -59.47
C ILE A 274 29.98 29.58 -60.87
N GLU A 275 30.39 28.74 -61.84
CA GLU A 275 30.59 29.18 -63.24
C GLU A 275 29.30 29.63 -63.92
N ARG A 276 28.17 28.93 -63.70
CA ARG A 276 26.86 29.36 -64.21
C ARG A 276 26.40 30.68 -63.60
N SER A 277 26.66 30.91 -62.31
CA SER A 277 26.31 32.17 -61.64
C SER A 277 27.16 33.34 -62.13
N ASP A 278 28.46 33.13 -62.39
CA ASP A 278 29.34 34.16 -62.94
C ASP A 278 28.97 34.52 -64.37
N THR A 279 28.72 33.52 -65.22
CA THR A 279 28.27 33.76 -66.62
C THR A 279 26.92 34.47 -66.69
N GLN A 280 25.96 34.09 -65.83
CA GLN A 280 24.67 34.77 -65.76
C GLN A 280 24.79 36.21 -65.25
N SER A 281 25.66 36.47 -64.27
CA SER A 281 25.92 37.82 -63.77
C SER A 281 26.55 38.71 -64.83
N ARG A 282 27.47 38.17 -65.64
CA ARG A 282 28.09 38.90 -66.77
C ARG A 282 27.09 39.23 -67.87
N LEU A 283 26.21 38.29 -68.23
CA LEU A 283 25.14 38.52 -69.21
C LEU A 283 24.15 39.58 -68.72
N HIS A 284 23.76 39.53 -67.45
CA HIS A 284 22.85 40.53 -66.87
C HIS A 284 23.50 41.93 -66.83
N HIS A 285 24.82 42.00 -66.60
CA HIS A 285 25.58 43.24 -66.61
C HIS A 285 25.70 43.84 -68.02
N GLU A 286 25.92 43.02 -69.05
CA GLU A 286 25.90 43.46 -70.45
C GLU A 286 24.52 43.95 -70.88
N GLU A 287 23.45 43.25 -70.49
CA GLU A 287 22.08 43.65 -70.78
C GLU A 287 21.73 44.99 -70.11
N MET A 288 22.13 45.17 -68.84
CA MET A 288 21.94 46.42 -68.11
C MET A 288 22.71 47.59 -68.74
N LEU A 289 23.95 47.36 -69.19
CA LEU A 289 24.75 48.35 -69.91
C LEU A 289 24.13 48.70 -71.28
N GLY A 290 23.52 47.73 -71.96
CA GLY A 290 22.76 47.94 -73.19
C GLY A 290 21.54 48.82 -72.95
N GLN A 291 20.76 48.53 -71.91
CA GLN A 291 19.61 49.34 -71.51
C GLN A 291 20.01 50.77 -71.14
N LEU A 292 21.13 50.95 -70.42
CA LEU A 292 21.68 52.28 -70.11
C LEU A 292 22.09 53.07 -71.35
N ARG A 293 22.64 52.41 -72.39
CA ARG A 293 22.94 53.08 -73.67
C ARG A 293 21.67 53.53 -74.40
N VAL A 294 20.62 52.70 -74.40
CA VAL A 294 19.33 53.05 -75.01
C VAL A 294 18.65 54.20 -74.25
N LEU A 295 18.72 54.18 -72.91
CA LEU A 295 18.23 55.26 -72.06
C LEU A 295 19.03 56.55 -72.30
N SER A 296 20.35 56.46 -72.44
CA SER A 296 21.20 57.59 -72.81
C SER A 296 20.86 58.14 -74.20
N SER A 297 20.56 57.30 -75.19
CA SER A 297 20.20 57.78 -76.53
C SER A 297 18.82 58.43 -76.56
N LEU A 298 17.84 57.89 -75.82
CA LEU A 298 16.52 58.47 -75.66
C LEU A 298 16.56 59.82 -74.92
N LEU A 299 17.42 59.94 -73.90
CA LEU A 299 17.66 61.22 -73.22
C LEU A 299 18.38 62.23 -74.12
N LYS A 300 19.33 61.80 -74.95
CA LYS A 300 19.99 62.68 -75.94
C LYS A 300 19.00 63.20 -77.00
N ASP A 301 18.09 62.37 -77.51
CA ASP A 301 17.07 62.78 -78.47
C ASP A 301 15.97 63.65 -77.82
N GLY A 302 15.61 63.39 -76.56
CA GLY A 302 14.64 64.20 -75.80
C GLY A 302 15.14 65.58 -75.40
N PHE A 303 16.45 65.75 -75.16
CA PHE A 303 17.08 67.01 -74.73
C PHE A 303 17.84 67.77 -75.85
N ARG A 304 17.82 67.29 -77.11
CA ARG A 304 18.49 67.91 -78.28
C ARG A 304 19.95 68.33 -78.01
N LEU A 305 20.74 67.41 -77.46
CA LEU A 305 22.18 67.61 -77.29
C LEU A 305 22.95 67.23 -78.58
N PRO A 306 24.12 67.83 -78.86
CA PRO A 306 24.91 67.51 -80.06
C PRO A 306 25.35 66.04 -80.07
N LYS A 307 25.30 65.42 -81.24
CA LYS A 307 25.78 64.04 -81.46
C LYS A 307 27.27 64.08 -81.77
N ASP A 308 28.08 63.71 -80.78
CA ASP A 308 29.42 63.15 -80.99
C ASP A 308 29.37 61.64 -80.71
#